data_AF-A0A1H5FBK4-F1
#
_entry.id   AF-A0A1H5FBK4-F1
#
_cell.length_a   1.000
_cell.length_b   1.000
_cell.length_c   1.000
_cell.angle_alpha   90.00
_cell.angle_beta   90.00
_cell.angle_gamma   90.00
#
_symmetry.space_group_name_H-M   'P 1'
#
loop_
_entity.id
_entity.type
_entity.pdbx_description
1 polymer ?
#
loop_
_entity_poly.entity_id
_entity_poly.type
_entity_poly.pdbx_seq_one_letter_code
_entity_poly.pdbx_strand_id
1 'polypeptide(L)'
;MNQTIQPHSGSWVAFTYASFAASAFLVAVGVFFLPISIWMQGYLTMGIVMLVQTCITLTKTVRDNYESGKFVNRIEDAKAERLLMEVSKAA
;
A
#
# COMPACT_ATOMS: atom_id res chain seq x y z
N MET A 1 -4.54 -16.98 -15.93
CA MET A 1 -5.02 -15.66 -16.41
C MET A 1 -4.05 -14.58 -15.96
N ASN A 2 -3.27 -14.00 -16.87
CA ASN A 2 -2.34 -12.91 -16.57
C ASN A 2 -3.14 -11.61 -16.32
N GLN A 3 -3.60 -11.38 -15.10
CA GLN A 3 -4.27 -10.13 -14.75
C GLN A 3 -3.23 -9.00 -14.72
N THR A 4 -3.14 -8.24 -15.81
CA THR A 4 -2.41 -6.97 -15.85
C THR A 4 -3.11 -6.01 -14.88
N ILE A 5 -2.39 -5.57 -13.85
CA ILE A 5 -2.88 -4.54 -12.93
C ILE A 5 -3.04 -3.27 -13.75
N GLN A 6 -4.27 -2.89 -14.05
CA GLN A 6 -4.55 -1.66 -14.79
C GLN A 6 -4.29 -0.48 -13.83
N PRO A 7 -3.43 0.49 -14.21
CA PRO A 7 -3.19 1.65 -13.37
C PRO A 7 -4.47 2.49 -13.24
N HIS A 8 -4.67 3.11 -12.09
CA HIS A 8 -5.78 4.06 -11.91
C HIS A 8 -5.59 5.31 -12.77
N SER A 9 -6.69 5.98 -13.11
CA SER A 9 -6.64 7.27 -13.81
C SER A 9 -5.91 8.32 -12.97
N GLY A 10 -5.20 9.25 -13.62
CA GLY A 10 -4.47 10.31 -12.93
C GLY A 10 -5.38 11.18 -12.04
N SER A 11 -6.64 11.40 -12.45
CA SER A 11 -7.63 12.12 -11.66
C SER A 11 -7.99 11.38 -10.36
N TRP A 12 -8.16 10.06 -10.41
CA TRP A 12 -8.45 9.26 -9.22
C TRP A 12 -7.28 9.26 -8.24
N VAL A 13 -6.05 9.14 -8.75
CA VAL A 13 -4.83 9.20 -7.94
C VAL A 13 -4.71 10.56 -7.25
N ALA A 14 -4.86 11.66 -7.98
CA ALA A 14 -4.83 13.01 -7.41
C ALA A 14 -5.92 13.22 -6.35
N PHE A 15 -7.14 12.75 -6.62
CA PHE A 15 -8.26 12.83 -5.67
C PHE A 15 -7.98 12.08 -4.36
N THR A 16 -7.35 10.90 -4.42
CA THR A 16 -7.03 10.13 -3.21
C THR A 16 -5.98 10.85 -2.35
N TYR A 17 -4.93 11.40 -2.97
CA TYR A 17 -3.94 12.22 -2.26
C TYR A 17 -4.55 13.47 -1.64
N ALA A 18 -5.39 14.19 -2.39
CA ALA A 18 -6.07 15.39 -1.90
C ALA A 18 -7.02 15.07 -0.74
N SER A 19 -7.79 13.98 -0.83
CA SER A 19 -8.72 13.53 0.21
C SER A 19 -7.99 13.19 1.50
N PHE A 20 -6.89 12.43 1.40
CA PHE A 20 -6.06 12.10 2.56
C PHE A 20 -5.47 13.35 3.22
N ALA A 21 -4.93 14.29 2.42
CA ALA A 21 -4.39 15.54 2.93
C ALA A 21 -5.47 16.39 3.63
N ALA A 22 -6.67 16.48 3.04
CA ALA A 22 -7.81 17.17 3.63
C ALA A 22 -8.24 16.52 4.96
N SER A 23 -8.33 15.19 5.03
CA SER A 23 -8.65 14.47 6.27
C SER A 23 -7.60 14.69 7.35
N ALA A 24 -6.31 14.59 7.02
CA ALA A 24 -5.22 14.85 7.96
C ALA A 24 -5.25 16.29 8.49
N PHE A 25 -5.54 17.26 7.60
CA PHE A 25 -5.68 18.66 7.97
C PHE A 25 -6.86 18.90 8.92
N LEU A 26 -8.04 18.34 8.62
CA LEU A 26 -9.21 18.46 9.49
C LEU A 26 -8.96 17.88 10.89
N VAL A 27 -8.27 16.74 10.98
CA VAL A 27 -7.87 16.16 12.26
C VAL A 27 -6.90 17.07 12.99
N ALA A 28 -5.86 17.58 12.31
CA ALA A 28 -4.89 18.50 12.93
C ALA A 28 -5.55 19.77 13.47
N VAL A 29 -6.46 20.36 12.70
CA VAL A 29 -7.29 21.50 13.11
C VAL A 29 -8.15 21.15 14.31
N GLY A 30 -8.82 19.99 14.29
CA GLY A 30 -9.62 19.51 15.41
C GLY A 30 -8.84 19.33 16.71
N VAL A 31 -7.61 18.80 16.62
CA VAL A 31 -6.72 18.68 17.79
C VAL A 31 -6.26 20.05 18.29
N PHE A 32 -5.94 20.97 17.37
CA PHE A 32 -5.49 22.33 17.71
C PHE A 32 -6.57 23.14 18.46
N PHE A 33 -7.82 23.07 18.02
CA PHE A 33 -8.94 23.79 18.65
C PHE A 33 -9.53 23.10 19.89
N LEU A 34 -9.02 21.93 20.28
CA LEU A 34 -9.52 21.17 21.42
C LEU A 34 -9.14 21.87 22.74
N PRO A 35 -10.09 22.22 23.63
CA PRO A 35 -9.80 22.95 24.87
C PRO A 35 -9.26 22.01 25.96
N ILE A 36 -8.06 21.47 25.76
CA ILE A 36 -7.36 20.56 26.68
C ILE A 36 -5.92 21.03 26.92
N SER A 37 -5.23 20.40 27.88
CA SER A 37 -3.83 20.70 28.17
C SER A 37 -2.92 20.38 26.98
N ILE A 38 -1.85 21.16 26.82
CA ILE A 38 -0.85 20.97 25.75
C ILE A 38 -0.22 19.57 25.75
N TRP A 39 -0.04 18.98 26.93
CA TRP A 39 0.50 17.63 27.10
C TRP A 39 -0.44 16.56 26.53
N MET A 40 -1.75 16.71 26.75
CA MET A 40 -2.76 15.81 26.19
C MET A 40 -2.89 15.99 24.67
N GLN A 41 -2.82 17.23 24.17
CA GLN A 41 -2.78 17.48 22.73
C GLN A 41 -1.58 16.79 22.10
N GLY A 42 -0.39 16.94 22.70
CA GLY A 42 0.83 16.27 22.24
C GLY A 42 0.69 14.75 22.21
N TYR A 43 0.16 14.13 23.27
CA TYR A 43 -0.10 12.69 23.29
C TYR A 43 -1.04 12.24 22.16
N LEU A 44 -2.13 12.97 21.95
CA LEU A 44 -3.11 12.67 20.90
C LEU A 44 -2.50 12.83 19.50
N THR A 45 -1.77 13.91 19.25
CA THR A 45 -1.06 14.15 17.97
C THR A 45 -0.04 13.04 17.69
N MET A 46 0.77 12.65 18.68
CA MET A 46 1.73 11.56 18.54
C MET A 46 1.04 10.24 18.17
N GLY A 47 -0.05 9.90 18.85
CA GLY A 47 -0.83 8.69 18.57
C GLY A 47 -1.43 8.69 17.15
N ILE A 48 -2.00 9.82 16.73
CA ILE A 48 -2.57 9.97 15.38
C ILE A 48 -1.48 9.81 14.32
N VAL A 49 -0.34 10.49 14.46
CA VAL A 49 0.77 10.42 13.49
C VAL A 49 1.33 9.00 13.38
N MET A 50 1.59 8.33 14.52
CA MET A 50 2.07 6.95 14.53
C MET A 50 1.07 5.97 13.94
N LEU A 51 -0.22 6.13 14.24
CA LEU A 51 -1.27 5.27 13.69
C LEU A 51 -1.37 5.41 12.17
N VAL A 52 -1.35 6.65 11.65
CA VAL A 52 -1.38 6.92 10.20
C VAL A 52 -0.14 6.34 9.51
N GLN A 53 1.06 6.56 10.08
CA GLN A 53 2.31 6.01 9.55
C GLN A 53 2.25 4.47 9.47
N THR A 54 1.86 3.81 10.56
CA THR A 54 1.81 2.35 10.62
C THR A 54 0.72 1.76 9.73
N CYS A 55 -0.42 2.43 9.56
CA CYS A 55 -1.47 2.03 8.62
C CYS A 55 -0.98 2.04 7.16
N ILE A 56 -0.24 3.08 6.76
CA ILE A 56 0.33 3.18 5.41
C ILE A 56 1.38 2.08 5.21
N THR A 57 2.27 1.88 6.17
CA THR A 57 3.28 0.81 6.11
C THR A 57 2.64 -0.56 6.05
N LEU A 58 1.63 -0.84 6.88
CA LEU A 58 0.89 -2.11 6.87
C LEU A 58 0.24 -2.36 5.51
N THR A 59 -0.42 -1.35 4.93
CA THR A 59 -1.06 -1.47 3.62
C THR A 59 -0.04 -1.77 2.52
N LYS A 60 1.12 -1.12 2.56
CA LYS A 60 2.24 -1.41 1.64
C LYS A 60 2.73 -2.83 1.81
N THR A 61 3.05 -3.25 3.04
CA THR A 61 3.51 -4.62 3.33
C THR A 61 2.53 -5.68 2.83
N VAL A 62 1.22 -5.48 3.03
CA VAL A 62 0.19 -6.41 2.53
C VAL A 62 0.18 -6.47 1.00
N ARG A 63 0.28 -5.32 0.32
CA ARG A 63 0.35 -5.26 -1.14
C ARG A 63 1.62 -5.92 -1.68
N ASP A 64 2.76 -5.62 -1.07
CA ASP A 64 4.07 -6.16 -1.47
C ASP A 64 4.10 -7.69 -1.32
N ASN A 65 3.49 -8.24 -0.26
CA ASN A 65 3.34 -9.68 -0.08
C ASN A 65 2.45 -10.32 -1.15
N TYR A 66 1.33 -9.68 -1.50
CA TYR A 66 0.43 -10.16 -2.55
C TYR A 66 1.10 -10.16 -3.93
N GLU A 67 1.83 -9.10 -4.27
CA GLU A 67 2.57 -8.99 -5.52
C GLU A 67 3.73 -10.00 -5.58
N SER A 68 4.50 -10.15 -4.50
CA SER A 68 5.63 -11.09 -4.41
C SER A 68 5.19 -12.53 -4.67
N GLY A 69 4.08 -12.99 -4.08
CA GLY A 69 3.55 -14.33 -4.33
C GLY A 69 3.17 -14.56 -5.80
N LYS A 70 2.58 -13.55 -6.45
CA LYS A 70 2.25 -13.62 -7.88
C LYS A 70 3.50 -13.68 -8.76
N PHE A 71 4.57 -12.97 -8.41
CA PHE A 71 5.84 -13.02 -9.14
C PHE A 71 6.51 -14.40 -9.02
N VAL A 72 6.52 -14.99 -7.82
CA VAL A 72 7.07 -16.34 -7.59
C VAL A 72 6.38 -17.38 -8.48
N ASN A 73 5.04 -17.43 -8.46
CA ASN A 73 4.29 -18.39 -9.28
C ASN A 73 4.59 -18.25 -10.79
N ARG A 74 4.71 -17.01 -11.30
CA ARG A 74 5.05 -16.77 -12.71
C ARG A 74 6.46 -17.24 -13.08
N ILE A 75 7.42 -17.15 -12.15
CA ILE A 75 8.78 -17.63 -12.36
C ILE A 75 8.80 -19.16 -12.36
N GLU A 76 8.05 -19.79 -11.46
CA GLU A 76 7.90 -21.25 -11.41
C GLU A 76 7.27 -21.80 -12.68
N ASP A 77 6.17 -21.20 -13.16
CA ASP A 77 5.52 -21.56 -14.42
C ASP A 77 6.50 -21.46 -15.60
N ALA A 78 7.26 -20.36 -15.71
CA ALA A 78 8.22 -20.17 -16.79
C ALA A 78 9.41 -21.15 -16.72
N LYS A 79 9.86 -21.51 -15.51
CA LYS A 79 10.90 -22.54 -15.31
C LYS A 79 10.37 -23.92 -15.68
N ALA A 80 9.16 -24.26 -15.26
CA ALA A 80 8.51 -25.52 -15.61
C ALA A 80 8.34 -25.65 -17.13
N GLU A 81 7.88 -24.60 -17.80
CA GLU A 81 7.76 -24.56 -19.27
C GLU A 81 9.12 -24.76 -19.96
N ARG A 82 10.19 -24.11 -19.47
CA ARG A 82 11.56 -24.32 -20.02
C ARG A 82 12.05 -25.76 -19.87
N LEU A 83 11.85 -26.37 -18.70
CA LEU A 83 12.25 -27.77 -18.48
C LEU A 83 11.52 -28.72 -19.42
N LEU A 84 10.21 -28.49 -19.64
CA LEU A 84 9.43 -29.28 -20.59
C LEU A 84 9.94 -29.13 -22.03
N MET A 85 10.30 -27.91 -22.44
CA MET A 85 10.89 -27.67 -23.77
C MET A 85 12.24 -28.35 -23.94
N GLU A 86 13.10 -28.33 -22.91
CA GLU A 86 14.40 -29.00 -22.96
C GLU A 86 14.25 -30.52 -23.08
N VAL A 87 13.35 -31.13 -22.31
CA VAL A 87 13.05 -32.57 -22.40
C VAL A 87 12.47 -32.93 -23.78
N SER A 88 11.53 -32.14 -24.29
CA SER A 88 10.94 -32.37 -25.63
C SER A 88 11.95 -32.20 -26.77
N LYS A 89 13.00 -31.39 -26.60
CA LYS A 89 14.02 -31.20 -27.62
C LYS A 89 15.08 -32.31 -27.61
N ALA A 90 15.26 -32.96 -26.46
CA ALA A 90 16.23 -34.04 -26.28
C ALA A 90 15.66 -35.44 -26.67
N ALA A 91 14.33 -35.56 -26.79
CA ALA A 91 13.64 -36.74 -27.33
C ALA A 91 13.47 -36.65 -28.84
#